data_AF-A0A6N9NYI6-F1
#
_entry.id   AF-A0A6N9NYI6-F1
#
_cell.length_a   1.000
_cell.length_b   1.000
_cell.length_c   1.000
_cell.angle_alpha   90.00
_cell.angle_beta   90.00
_cell.angle_gamma   90.00
#
_symmetry.space_group_name_H-M   'P 1'
#
loop_
_entity.id
_entity.type
_entity.pdbx_description
1 polymer ?
#
loop_
_entity_poly.entity_id
_entity_poly.type
_entity_poly.pdbx_seq_one_letter_code
_entity_poly.pdbx_strand_id
1 'polypeptide(L)'
;MKICKTCGKFILDDEEGELTFTVNPGIPDKEYVECESCHDHAIDRNKIIQCEACGEWFSNDVLHRDEDEIGGDTFCACPSCSKDVVDGMTREERRQEEEDHYTPQYSIVVQFTNGGSRGFLISADDKRQALVKLMDRLGEGNIAYIDSIHIGFVYLDSDIIS
;
A
#
# COMPACT_ATOMS: atom_id res chain seq x y z
N MET A 1 0.20 33.54 22.22
CA MET A 1 0.06 34.30 20.96
C MET A 1 0.95 33.66 19.91
N LYS A 2 0.34 33.06 18.90
CA LYS A 2 1.03 32.48 17.74
C LYS A 2 0.76 33.37 16.51
N ILE A 3 1.58 33.27 15.48
CA ILE A 3 1.38 34.02 14.23
C ILE A 3 1.27 33.00 13.11
N CYS A 4 0.18 33.05 12.35
CA CYS A 4 0.00 32.18 11.19
C CYS A 4 1.12 32.45 10.17
N LYS A 5 1.86 31.41 9.78
CA LYS A 5 2.96 31.50 8.81
C LYS A 5 2.48 31.98 7.44
N THR A 6 1.26 31.62 7.05
CA THR A 6 0.72 31.83 5.71
C THR A 6 0.08 33.20 5.53
N CYS A 7 -0.74 33.67 6.49
CA CYS A 7 -1.45 34.95 6.37
C CYS A 7 -0.95 36.04 7.34
N GLY A 8 -0.06 35.72 8.29
CA GLY A 8 0.45 36.67 9.29
C GLY A 8 -0.56 37.07 10.37
N LYS A 9 -1.75 36.44 10.39
CA LYS A 9 -2.77 36.69 11.42
C LYS A 9 -2.23 36.30 12.80
N PHE A 10 -2.45 37.16 13.78
CA PHE A 10 -2.21 36.84 15.19
C PHE A 10 -3.31 35.91 15.68
N ILE A 11 -2.92 34.75 16.19
CA ILE A 11 -3.83 33.77 16.75
C ILE A 11 -3.73 33.88 18.28
N LEU A 12 -4.85 34.28 18.86
CA LEU A 12 -5.02 34.41 20.30
C LEU A 12 -5.39 33.04 20.88
N ASP A 13 -4.87 32.77 22.06
CA ASP A 13 -4.98 31.49 22.75
C ASP A 13 -6.05 31.67 23.85
N ASP A 14 -7.29 31.97 23.45
CA ASP A 14 -8.44 32.16 24.35
C ASP A 14 -9.46 31.02 24.21
N GLU A 15 -10.35 30.89 25.20
CA GLU A 15 -11.33 29.77 25.29
C GLU A 15 -12.38 29.77 24.14
N GLU A 16 -12.51 30.89 23.42
CA GLU A 16 -13.32 31.03 22.19
C GLU A 16 -12.45 31.13 20.92
N GLY A 17 -11.14 30.86 21.05
CA GLY A 17 -10.12 31.15 20.06
C GLY A 17 -10.12 30.25 18.83
N GLU A 18 -9.69 30.83 17.72
CA GLU A 18 -9.49 30.15 16.43
C GLU A 18 -8.47 29.00 16.58
N LEU A 19 -8.78 27.83 16.01
CA LEU A 19 -7.91 26.66 16.10
C LEU A 19 -6.53 26.95 15.49
N THR A 20 -5.49 26.48 16.19
CA THR A 20 -4.09 26.55 15.71
C THR A 20 -3.59 25.16 15.38
N PHE A 21 -2.94 25.04 14.22
CA PHE A 21 -2.37 23.78 13.75
C PHE A 21 -0.85 23.92 13.64
N THR A 22 -0.13 23.01 14.28
CA THR A 22 1.34 22.94 14.16
C THR A 22 1.67 22.01 13.00
N VAL A 23 2.50 22.48 12.08
CA VAL A 23 2.95 21.73 10.90
C VAL A 23 4.43 21.47 11.03
N ASN A 24 4.86 20.26 10.66
CA ASN A 24 6.23 19.76 10.81
C ASN A 24 6.75 19.79 12.26
N PRO A 25 5.97 19.28 13.23
CA PRO A 25 6.35 19.34 14.64
C PRO A 25 7.70 18.64 14.89
N GLY A 26 8.58 19.31 15.62
CA GLY A 26 9.91 18.80 15.98
C GLY A 26 10.93 18.80 14.85
N ILE A 27 10.60 19.32 13.65
CA ILE A 27 11.54 19.38 12.52
C ILE A 27 12.27 20.73 12.51
N PRO A 28 13.60 20.74 12.70
CA PRO A 28 14.39 21.98 12.75
C PRO A 28 14.17 22.84 11.51
N ASP A 29 13.99 24.15 11.72
CA ASP A 29 13.82 25.19 10.69
C ASP A 29 12.62 25.03 9.74
N LYS A 30 11.80 24.00 9.94
CA LYS A 30 10.62 23.70 9.12
C LYS A 30 9.31 23.67 9.90
N GLU A 31 9.36 23.65 11.24
CA GLU A 31 8.17 23.77 12.08
C GLU A 31 7.52 25.15 11.93
N TYR A 32 6.21 25.18 11.71
CA TYR A 32 5.43 26.41 11.67
C TYR A 32 4.00 26.20 12.14
N VAL A 33 3.26 27.29 12.33
CA VAL A 33 1.86 27.28 12.78
C VAL A 33 0.97 27.92 11.73
N GLU A 34 -0.20 27.34 11.50
CA GLU A 34 -1.27 27.92 10.68
C GLU A 34 -2.54 28.14 11.49
N CYS A 35 -3.29 29.18 11.13
CA CYS A 35 -4.69 29.31 11.55
C CYS A 35 -5.55 28.33 10.74
N GLU A 36 -6.67 27.92 11.30
CA GLU A 36 -7.65 27.00 10.70
C GLU A 36 -7.89 27.26 9.21
N SER A 37 -8.28 28.48 8.81
CA SER A 37 -8.56 28.79 7.41
C SER A 37 -7.37 28.59 6.45
N CYS A 38 -6.13 28.83 6.91
CA CYS A 38 -4.96 28.59 6.06
C CYS A 38 -4.59 27.11 6.02
N HIS A 39 -4.80 26.41 7.13
CA HIS A 39 -4.55 24.99 7.26
C HIS A 39 -5.48 24.18 6.38
N ASP A 40 -6.79 24.43 6.45
CA ASP A 40 -7.80 23.79 5.60
C ASP A 40 -7.48 24.01 4.11
N HIS A 41 -7.15 25.26 3.73
CA HIS A 41 -6.78 25.58 2.35
C HIS A 41 -5.48 24.90 1.89
N ALA A 42 -4.56 24.62 2.80
CA ALA A 42 -3.34 23.89 2.51
C ALA A 42 -3.61 22.37 2.34
N ILE A 43 -4.50 21.80 3.16
CA ILE A 43 -4.97 20.41 3.04
C ILE A 43 -5.71 20.21 1.72
N ASP A 44 -6.67 21.08 1.39
CA ASP A 44 -7.48 21.02 0.15
C ASP A 44 -6.63 21.06 -1.13
N ARG A 45 -5.41 21.60 -1.02
CA ARG A 45 -4.44 21.70 -2.12
C ARG A 45 -3.34 20.66 -2.05
N ASN A 46 -3.49 19.64 -1.20
CA ASN A 46 -2.51 18.60 -0.94
C ASN A 46 -1.12 19.17 -0.63
N LYS A 47 -1.02 20.30 0.08
CA LYS A 47 0.28 20.88 0.49
C LYS A 47 0.74 20.37 1.86
N ILE A 48 -0.22 19.95 2.67
CA ILE A 48 -0.04 19.39 4.00
C ILE A 48 -0.84 18.10 4.06
N ILE A 49 -0.26 17.08 4.67
CA ILE A 49 -0.84 15.76 4.86
C ILE A 49 -0.84 15.45 6.35
N GLN A 50 -1.94 14.89 6.85
CA GLN A 50 -1.98 14.31 8.19
C GLN A 50 -1.41 12.89 8.15
N CYS A 51 -0.55 12.53 9.09
CA CYS A 51 -0.18 11.13 9.26
C CYS A 51 -1.34 10.37 9.91
N GLU A 52 -1.85 9.33 9.24
CA GLU A 52 -2.95 8.48 9.76
C GLU A 52 -2.56 7.73 11.04
N ALA A 53 -1.26 7.47 11.27
CA ALA A 53 -0.80 6.78 12.48
C ALA A 53 -0.71 7.66 13.73
N CYS A 54 -0.17 8.88 13.61
CA CYS A 54 0.09 9.73 14.78
C CYS A 54 -0.70 11.03 14.81
N GLY A 55 -1.45 11.35 13.76
CA GLY A 55 -2.27 12.55 13.66
C GLY A 55 -1.49 13.85 13.45
N GLU A 56 -0.16 13.80 13.36
CA GLU A 56 0.69 14.96 13.14
C GLU A 56 0.66 15.41 11.67
N TRP A 57 0.84 16.72 11.46
CA TRP A 57 0.75 17.34 10.15
C TRP A 57 2.12 17.61 9.55
N PHE A 58 2.31 17.25 8.28
CA PHE A 58 3.56 17.45 7.56
C PHE A 58 3.33 18.12 6.22
N SER A 59 4.20 19.07 5.87
CA SER A 59 4.19 19.65 4.53
C SER A 59 4.82 18.69 3.52
N ASN A 60 4.37 18.77 2.27
CA ASN A 60 4.88 17.89 1.21
C ASN A 60 6.41 17.98 1.06
N ASP A 61 7.02 19.16 1.18
CA ASP A 61 8.48 19.32 1.07
C ASP A 61 9.27 18.62 2.19
N VAL A 62 8.60 18.21 3.27
CA VAL A 62 9.19 17.41 4.34
C VAL A 62 9.08 15.92 4.07
N LEU A 63 7.98 15.50 3.43
CA LEU A 63 7.68 14.12 3.10
C LEU A 63 8.42 13.65 1.84
N HIS A 64 8.46 14.46 0.79
CA HIS A 64 9.21 14.20 -0.45
C HIS A 64 10.70 14.54 -0.30
N ARG A 65 11.45 13.78 0.51
CA ARG A 65 12.92 13.94 0.57
C ARG A 65 13.64 13.31 -0.62
N ASP A 66 13.03 12.30 -1.22
CA ASP A 66 13.49 11.64 -2.43
C ASP A 66 12.48 11.94 -3.55
N GLU A 67 12.95 12.10 -4.78
CA GLU A 67 12.23 12.63 -5.97
C GLU A 67 11.03 11.79 -6.44
N ASP A 68 10.54 10.85 -5.62
CA ASP A 68 9.41 9.99 -5.93
C ASP A 68 8.07 10.71 -5.66
N GLU A 69 7.12 10.53 -6.58
CA GLU A 69 5.75 10.99 -6.39
C GLU A 69 5.15 10.30 -5.15
N ILE A 70 4.67 11.10 -4.18
CA ILE A 70 3.86 10.58 -3.07
C ILE A 70 2.48 10.24 -3.66
N GLY A 71 2.29 8.95 -3.90
CA GLY A 71 1.05 8.37 -4.42
C GLY A 71 1.28 6.98 -4.98
N GLY A 72 0.36 6.05 -4.70
CA GLY A 72 0.48 4.63 -5.07
C GLY A 72 1.08 3.75 -3.97
N ASP A 73 1.57 2.57 -4.33
CA ASP A 73 2.11 1.54 -3.41
C ASP A 73 3.44 1.92 -2.73
N THR A 74 3.94 3.15 -2.94
CA THR A 74 5.19 3.65 -2.37
C THR A 74 5.06 3.96 -0.88
N PHE A 75 6.03 3.51 -0.09
CA PHE A 75 6.06 3.74 1.36
C PHE A 75 6.66 5.12 1.68
N CYS A 76 5.86 6.00 2.29
CA CYS A 76 6.24 7.36 2.68
C CYS A 76 6.31 7.49 4.21
N ALA A 77 7.52 7.35 4.76
CA ALA A 77 7.75 7.33 6.20
C ALA A 77 7.45 8.68 6.89
N CYS A 78 6.59 8.65 7.91
CA CYS A 78 6.31 9.78 8.79
C CYS A 78 7.57 10.19 9.57
N PRO A 79 7.98 11.47 9.53
CA PRO A 79 9.14 11.96 10.28
C PRO A 79 9.03 11.81 11.80
N SER A 80 7.81 11.70 12.34
CA SER A 80 7.56 11.60 13.79
C SER A 80 7.47 10.15 14.27
N CYS A 81 6.65 9.31 13.61
CA CYS A 81 6.38 7.94 14.07
C CYS A 81 6.99 6.84 13.19
N SER A 82 7.64 7.18 12.06
CA SER A 82 8.25 6.27 11.09
C SER A 82 7.31 5.30 10.36
N LYS A 83 6.02 5.32 10.67
CA LYS A 83 4.96 4.62 9.91
C LYS A 83 4.62 5.39 8.65
N ASP A 84 4.04 4.73 7.67
CA ASP A 84 3.56 5.38 6.46
C ASP A 84 2.52 6.46 6.81
N VAL A 85 2.59 7.59 6.12
CA VAL A 85 1.68 8.71 6.38
C VAL A 85 0.26 8.46 5.89
N VAL A 86 0.05 7.58 4.91
CA VAL A 86 -1.25 7.31 4.26
C VAL A 86 -1.97 6.11 4.87
N ASP A 87 -1.27 5.00 5.15
CA ASP A 87 -1.92 3.79 5.70
C ASP A 87 -1.63 3.55 7.20
N GLY A 88 -0.70 4.31 7.79
CA GLY A 88 -0.36 4.20 9.21
C GLY A 88 0.35 2.91 9.61
N MET A 89 0.81 2.12 8.64
CA MET A 89 1.54 0.88 8.84
C MET A 89 3.05 1.11 8.83
N THR A 90 3.78 0.22 9.49
CA THR A 90 5.22 0.10 9.29
C THR A 90 5.53 -0.55 7.94
N ARG A 91 6.76 -0.40 7.46
CA ARG A 91 7.19 -1.01 6.21
C ARG A 91 7.11 -2.53 6.27
N GLU A 92 7.39 -3.09 7.44
CA GLU A 92 7.28 -4.51 7.74
C GLU A 92 5.82 -4.99 7.74
N GLU A 93 4.90 -4.26 8.37
CA GLU A 93 3.47 -4.59 8.35
C GLU A 93 2.90 -4.59 6.92
N ARG A 94 3.23 -3.58 6.10
CA ARG A 94 2.81 -3.55 4.70
C ARG A 94 3.33 -4.77 3.91
N ARG A 95 4.60 -5.12 4.09
CA ARG A 95 5.18 -6.32 3.46
C ARG A 95 4.50 -7.60 3.93
N GLN A 96 4.19 -7.70 5.22
CA GLN A 96 3.49 -8.87 5.76
C GLN A 96 2.07 -8.96 5.19
N GLU A 97 1.34 -7.86 5.02
CA GLU A 97 0.03 -7.88 4.36
C GLU A 97 0.15 -8.31 2.89
N GLU A 98 1.15 -7.81 2.15
CA GLU A 98 1.42 -8.24 0.78
C GLU A 98 1.73 -9.75 0.69
N GLU A 99 2.51 -10.27 1.65
CA GLU A 99 2.82 -11.70 1.76
C GLU A 99 1.60 -12.54 2.20
N ASP A 100 0.81 -12.07 3.15
CA ASP A 100 -0.42 -12.73 3.62
C ASP A 100 -1.50 -12.74 2.53
N HIS A 101 -1.50 -11.74 1.65
CA HIS A 101 -2.35 -11.66 0.47
C HIS A 101 -1.75 -12.33 -0.78
N TYR A 102 -0.52 -12.85 -0.70
CA TYR A 102 0.07 -13.60 -1.80
C TYR A 102 -0.62 -14.95 -1.95
N THR A 103 -1.40 -15.10 -3.02
CA THR A 103 -1.93 -16.40 -3.44
C THR A 103 -0.99 -17.03 -4.45
N PRO A 104 -0.35 -18.17 -4.12
CA PRO A 104 0.54 -18.86 -5.06
C PRO A 104 -0.10 -19.17 -6.40
N GLN A 105 0.69 -19.14 -7.47
CA GLN A 105 0.25 -19.52 -8.81
C GLN A 105 0.85 -20.86 -9.24
N TYR A 106 -0.01 -21.73 -9.76
CA TYR A 106 0.39 -23.02 -10.31
C TYR A 106 0.22 -23.03 -11.83
N SER A 107 1.29 -23.37 -12.54
CA SER A 107 1.24 -23.70 -13.96
C SER A 107 0.89 -25.17 -14.10
N ILE A 108 -0.28 -25.46 -14.65
CA ILE A 108 -0.77 -26.83 -14.82
C ILE A 108 -0.89 -27.15 -16.31
N VAL A 109 -0.28 -28.25 -16.73
CA VAL A 109 -0.45 -28.80 -18.08
C VAL A 109 -1.16 -30.15 -17.96
N VAL A 110 -2.32 -30.26 -18.62
CA VAL A 110 -3.10 -31.51 -18.70
C VAL A 110 -2.85 -32.13 -20.06
N GLN A 111 -2.46 -33.40 -20.09
CA GLN A 111 -2.41 -34.22 -21.29
C GLN A 111 -3.62 -35.14 -21.33
N PHE A 112 -4.24 -35.23 -22.50
CA PHE A 112 -5.42 -36.05 -22.72
C PHE A 112 -5.04 -37.30 -23.51
N THR A 113 -5.78 -38.38 -23.29
CA THR A 113 -5.57 -39.69 -23.94
C THR A 113 -5.72 -39.65 -25.47
N ASN A 114 -6.37 -38.60 -26.00
CA ASN A 114 -6.45 -38.33 -27.43
C ASN A 114 -5.18 -37.66 -28.02
N GLY A 115 -4.13 -37.48 -27.21
CA GLY A 115 -2.87 -36.86 -27.59
C GLY A 115 -2.86 -35.33 -27.52
N GLY A 116 -3.97 -34.70 -27.14
CA GLY A 116 -4.05 -33.25 -26.93
C GLY A 116 -3.45 -32.82 -25.59
N SER A 117 -3.00 -31.57 -25.50
CA SER A 117 -2.55 -30.95 -24.23
C SER A 117 -3.16 -29.57 -24.03
N ARG A 118 -3.42 -29.20 -22.78
CA ARG A 118 -3.90 -27.85 -22.42
C ARG A 118 -3.24 -27.32 -21.15
N GLY A 119 -2.75 -26.08 -21.22
CA GLY A 119 -2.16 -25.35 -20.10
C GLY A 119 -3.18 -24.48 -19.36
N PHE A 120 -2.95 -24.30 -18.06
CA PHE A 120 -3.72 -23.47 -17.15
C PHE A 120 -2.78 -22.76 -16.17
N LEU A 121 -3.14 -21.53 -15.78
CA LEU A 121 -2.59 -20.86 -14.61
C LEU A 121 -3.70 -20.80 -13.56
N ILE A 122 -3.42 -21.28 -12.36
CA ILE A 122 -4.40 -21.34 -11.27
C ILE A 122 -3.79 -20.74 -10.02
N SER A 123 -4.38 -19.66 -9.52
CA SER A 123 -4.08 -19.13 -8.19
C SER A 123 -4.73 -20.02 -7.13
N ALA A 124 -3.93 -20.55 -6.21
CA ALA A 124 -4.43 -21.39 -5.11
C ALA A 124 -3.47 -21.40 -3.92
N ASP A 125 -4.01 -21.65 -2.72
CA ASP A 125 -3.19 -21.71 -1.49
C ASP A 125 -2.30 -22.95 -1.48
N ASP A 126 -2.80 -24.06 -2.05
CA ASP A 126 -2.09 -25.32 -2.15
C ASP A 126 -2.45 -26.10 -3.43
N LYS A 127 -1.68 -27.16 -3.72
CA LYS A 127 -1.90 -28.03 -4.88
C LYS A 127 -3.28 -28.71 -4.88
N ARG A 128 -3.87 -28.99 -3.70
CA ARG A 128 -5.18 -29.63 -3.60
C ARG A 128 -6.26 -28.66 -4.06
N GLN A 129 -6.23 -27.43 -3.58
CA GLN A 129 -7.14 -26.38 -4.00
C GLN A 129 -6.98 -26.06 -5.50
N ALA A 130 -5.74 -26.05 -6.01
CA ALA A 130 -5.48 -25.88 -7.44
C ALA A 130 -6.13 -26.99 -8.29
N LEU A 131 -6.02 -28.25 -7.85
CA LEU A 131 -6.63 -29.40 -8.51
C LEU A 131 -8.16 -29.35 -8.47
N VAL A 132 -8.77 -28.95 -7.36
CA VAL A 132 -10.24 -28.78 -7.29
C VAL A 132 -10.70 -27.75 -8.32
N LYS A 133 -10.07 -26.57 -8.37
CA LYS A 133 -10.37 -25.53 -9.37
C LYS A 133 -10.17 -26.03 -10.81
N LEU A 134 -9.14 -26.84 -11.05
CA LEU A 134 -8.90 -27.46 -12.36
C LEU A 134 -10.02 -28.43 -12.75
N MET A 135 -10.43 -29.31 -11.84
CA MET A 135 -11.48 -30.31 -12.11
C MET A 135 -12.82 -29.62 -12.38
N ASP A 136 -13.17 -28.60 -11.59
CA ASP A 136 -14.37 -27.78 -11.82
C ASP A 136 -14.33 -27.11 -13.20
N ARG A 137 -13.15 -26.64 -13.63
CA ARG A 137 -12.97 -25.98 -14.93
C ARG A 137 -13.05 -26.95 -16.11
N LEU A 138 -12.53 -28.17 -15.95
CA LEU A 138 -12.54 -29.20 -17.00
C LEU A 138 -13.94 -29.81 -17.17
N GLY A 139 -14.70 -29.92 -16.09
CA GLY A 139 -16.01 -30.57 -16.05
C GLY A 139 -15.91 -32.10 -16.21
N GLU A 140 -16.93 -32.81 -15.74
CA GLU A 140 -16.93 -34.29 -15.66
C GLU A 140 -16.59 -35.00 -16.97
N GLY A 141 -17.02 -34.45 -18.11
CA GLY A 141 -16.80 -35.04 -19.42
C GLY A 141 -15.35 -35.07 -19.90
N ASN A 142 -14.51 -34.12 -19.48
CA ASN A 142 -13.10 -34.08 -19.88
C ASN A 142 -12.20 -34.87 -18.92
N ILE A 143 -12.63 -35.08 -17.67
CA ILE A 143 -11.86 -35.80 -16.64
C ILE A 143 -11.61 -37.25 -17.05
N ALA A 144 -12.59 -37.89 -17.70
CA ALA A 144 -12.49 -39.27 -18.19
C ALA A 144 -11.40 -39.47 -19.26
N TYR A 145 -10.93 -38.39 -19.89
CA TYR A 145 -9.92 -38.42 -20.95
C TYR A 145 -8.56 -37.89 -20.51
N ILE A 146 -8.34 -37.62 -19.23
CA ILE A 146 -7.04 -37.18 -18.73
C ILE A 146 -6.08 -38.37 -18.69
N ASP A 147 -4.92 -38.21 -19.32
CA ASP A 147 -3.80 -39.15 -19.26
C ASP A 147 -2.83 -38.77 -18.14
N SER A 148 -2.42 -37.50 -18.10
CA SER A 148 -1.48 -36.99 -17.09
C SER A 148 -1.72 -35.51 -16.76
N ILE A 149 -1.30 -35.11 -15.56
CA ILE A 149 -1.34 -33.73 -15.08
C ILE A 149 0.06 -33.36 -14.57
N HIS A 150 0.67 -32.35 -15.18
CA HIS A 150 1.94 -31.79 -14.75
C HIS A 150 1.68 -30.47 -14.03
N ILE A 151 2.17 -30.36 -12.79
CA ILE A 151 1.97 -29.16 -11.95
C ILE A 151 3.35 -28.57 -11.66
N GLY A 152 3.56 -27.34 -12.13
CA GLY A 152 4.69 -26.49 -11.77
C GLY A 152 4.24 -25.35 -10.85
N PHE A 153 5.14 -24.90 -9.99
CA PHE A 153 4.98 -23.67 -9.23
C PHE A 153 5.51 -22.50 -10.05
N VAL A 154 4.79 -21.38 -10.06
CA VAL A 154 5.28 -20.14 -10.66
C VAL A 154 6.07 -19.40 -9.58
N TYR A 155 7.38 -19.32 -9.78
CA TYR A 155 8.31 -18.64 -8.90
C TYR A 155 8.27 -17.14 -9.14
N LEU A 156 8.53 -16.36 -8.10
CA LEU A 156 8.63 -14.90 -8.16
C LEU A 156 10.07 -14.49 -8.50
N ASP A 157 10.27 -13.23 -8.87
CA ASP A 157 11.59 -12.69 -9.19
C ASP A 157 12.58 -12.83 -8.02
N SER A 158 12.08 -12.83 -6.77
CA SER A 158 12.87 -13.09 -5.57
C SER A 158 13.45 -14.51 -5.47
N ASP A 159 12.89 -15.47 -6.20
CA ASP A 159 13.31 -16.88 -6.18
C ASP A 159 14.37 -17.18 -7.24
N ILE A 160 14.71 -16.21 -8.10
CA ILE A 160 15.71 -16.39 -9.17
C ILE A 160 17.11 -16.32 -8.56
N ILE A 161 17.87 -17.42 -8.64
CA ILE A 161 19.29 -17.44 -8.29
C ILE A 161 20.10 -17.03 -9.52
N SER A 162 20.79 -15.89 -9.43
CA SER A 162 21.70 -15.33 -10.45
C SER A 162 23.17 -15.56 -10.13
#